data_AF-A0AAW5QR81-F1
#
_entry.id   AF-A0AAW5QR81-F1
#
_cell.length_a   1.000
_cell.length_b   1.000
_cell.length_c   1.000
_cell.angle_alpha   90.00
_cell.angle_beta   90.00
_cell.angle_gamma   90.00
#
_symmetry.space_group_name_H-M   'P 1'
#
loop_
_entity.id
_entity.type
_entity.pdbx_description
1 polymer ?
#
loop_
_entity_poly.entity_id
_entity_poly.type
_entity_poly.pdbx_seq_one_letter_code
_entity_poly.pdbx_strand_id
1 'polypeptide(L)'
;MDIELLYFDGCPNWQLARDRLAEALAATGNAGTPIRLRRIETPEAAERAAFAGSPTIRIDGIDPFGPTEGVGLTCRVYRTADGPGGAPSTAELIDVLRRVEGRQG
;
A
#
# COMPACT_ATOMS: atom_id res chain seq x y z
N MET A 1 -14.21 4.72 -1.40
CA MET A 1 -12.84 4.19 -1.38
C MET A 1 -11.85 5.32 -1.07
N ASP A 2 -11.29 5.33 0.14
CA ASP A 2 -10.14 6.16 0.52
C ASP A 2 -8.86 5.33 0.41
N ILE A 3 -7.80 5.88 -0.19
CA ILE A 3 -6.54 5.14 -0.42
C ILE A 3 -5.40 5.92 0.20
N GLU A 4 -4.73 5.31 1.17
CA GLU A 4 -3.55 5.86 1.83
C GLU A 4 -2.33 5.00 1.52
N LEU A 5 -1.24 5.65 1.12
CA LEU A 5 0.07 5.03 0.96
C LEU A 5 1.02 5.63 1.99
N LEU A 6 1.35 4.82 2.97
CA LEU A 6 2.28 5.15 4.04
C LEU A 6 3.70 4.82 3.57
N TYR A 7 4.62 5.75 3.76
CA TYR A 7 6.02 5.60 3.34
C TYR A 7 6.96 6.34 4.29
N PHE A 8 8.25 5.99 4.24
CA PHE A 8 9.32 6.79 4.83
C PHE A 8 10.42 7.03 3.79
N ASP A 9 11.22 8.08 4.00
CA ASP A 9 12.21 8.56 3.02
C ASP A 9 13.33 7.53 2.73
N GLY A 10 13.59 6.62 3.67
CA GLY A 10 14.67 5.64 3.56
C GLY A 10 14.39 4.42 2.67
N CYS A 11 13.23 4.30 2.01
CA CYS A 11 13.00 3.26 0.99
C CYS A 11 12.43 3.87 -0.30
N PRO A 12 13.11 3.78 -1.46
CA PRO A 12 12.61 4.33 -2.73
C PRO A 12 11.40 3.57 -3.30
N ASN A 13 11.10 2.38 -2.76
CA ASN A 13 10.05 1.49 -3.26
C ASN A 13 8.63 2.07 -3.19
N TRP A 14 8.41 3.12 -2.38
CA TRP A 14 7.09 3.76 -2.29
C TRP A 14 6.66 4.43 -3.59
N GLN A 15 7.60 4.93 -4.40
CA GLN A 15 7.31 5.53 -5.69
C GLN A 15 6.76 4.48 -6.66
N LEU A 16 7.39 3.30 -6.67
CA LEU A 16 6.97 2.16 -7.47
C LEU A 16 5.58 1.65 -7.04
N ALA A 17 5.34 1.53 -5.73
CA ALA A 17 4.03 1.15 -5.22
C ALA A 17 2.94 2.15 -5.60
N ARG A 18 3.24 3.46 -5.53
CA ARG A 18 2.29 4.52 -5.94
C ARG A 18 1.94 4.43 -7.42
N ASP A 19 2.93 4.22 -8.27
CA ASP A 19 2.74 4.11 -9.73
C ASP A 19 1.86 2.91 -10.07
N ARG A 20 2.19 1.72 -9.56
CA ARG A 20 1.40 0.50 -9.72
C ARG A 20 -0.02 0.63 -9.16
N LEU A 21 -0.18 1.36 -8.07
CA LEU A 21 -1.50 1.62 -7.48
C LEU A 21 -2.34 2.53 -8.37
N ALA A 22 -1.74 3.56 -8.98
CA ALA A 22 -2.42 4.41 -9.96
C ALA A 22 -2.84 3.60 -11.20
N GLU A 23 -1.96 2.73 -11.71
CA GLU A 23 -2.30 1.82 -12.81
C GLU A 23 -3.46 0.87 -12.44
N ALA A 24 -3.41 0.28 -11.25
CA ALA A 24 -4.46 -0.62 -10.77
C ALA A 24 -5.81 0.10 -10.61
N LEU A 25 -5.79 1.34 -10.12
CA LEU A 25 -6.98 2.19 -10.06
C LEU A 25 -7.55 2.48 -11.44
N ALA A 26 -6.70 2.81 -12.41
CA ALA A 26 -7.15 3.00 -13.78
C ALA A 26 -7.76 1.72 -14.38
N ALA A 27 -7.12 0.57 -14.15
CA ALA A 27 -7.59 -0.73 -14.64
C ALA A 27 -8.91 -1.20 -14.00
N THR A 28 -9.22 -0.73 -12.79
CA THR A 28 -10.47 -1.05 -12.08
C THR A 28 -11.58 -0.03 -12.32
N GLY A 29 -11.33 1.04 -13.10
CA GLY A 29 -12.29 2.13 -13.33
C GLY A 29 -12.31 3.19 -12.22
N ASN A 30 -11.37 3.11 -11.27
CA ASN A 30 -11.21 4.00 -10.13
C ASN A 30 -10.12 5.06 -10.33
N ALA A 31 -9.80 5.42 -11.59
CA ALA A 31 -8.73 6.37 -11.93
C ALA A 31 -8.87 7.75 -11.24
N GLY A 32 -10.08 8.14 -10.84
CA GLY A 32 -10.35 9.40 -10.14
C GLY A 32 -10.07 9.37 -8.63
N THR A 33 -9.74 8.22 -8.05
CA THR A 33 -9.53 8.07 -6.61
C THR A 33 -8.17 8.65 -6.20
N PRO A 34 -8.12 9.66 -5.32
CA PRO A 34 -6.86 10.27 -4.89
C PRO A 34 -6.07 9.32 -3.97
N ILE A 35 -4.79 9.12 -4.28
CA ILE A 35 -3.85 8.37 -3.42
C ILE A 35 -3.24 9.34 -2.41
N ARG A 36 -3.61 9.22 -1.14
CA ARG A 36 -3.09 10.02 -0.04
C ARG A 36 -1.74 9.50 0.40
N LEU A 37 -0.69 10.28 0.18
CA LEU A 37 0.66 9.94 0.63
C LEU A 37 0.83 10.39 2.09
N ARG A 38 1.06 9.43 3.00
CA ARG A 38 1.35 9.72 4.40
C ARG A 38 2.80 9.36 4.72
N ARG A 39 3.61 10.37 5.05
CA ARG A 39 4.99 10.15 5.46
C ARG A 39 5.05 9.76 6.93
N ILE A 40 5.78 8.69 7.24
CA ILE A 40 6.08 8.22 8.59
C ILE A 40 7.57 8.45 8.83
N GLU A 41 7.91 9.39 9.71
CA GLU A 41 9.31 9.81 9.95
C GLU A 41 9.85 9.34 11.30
N THR A 42 8.96 8.95 12.22
CA THR A 42 9.32 8.53 13.57
C THR A 42 8.79 7.14 13.90
N PRO A 43 9.50 6.38 14.76
CA PRO A 43 9.01 5.09 15.24
C PRO A 43 7.67 5.23 15.99
N GLU A 44 7.46 6.28 16.77
CA GLU A 44 6.18 6.53 17.45
C GLU A 44 5.03 6.72 16.44
N ALA A 45 5.27 7.42 15.34
CA ALA A 45 4.29 7.54 14.26
C ALA A 45 4.06 6.18 13.58
N ALA A 46 5.10 5.36 13.43
CA ALA A 46 4.98 4.01 12.89
C ALA A 46 4.11 3.13 13.81
N GLU A 47 4.30 3.18 15.13
CA GLU A 47 3.47 2.43 16.08
C GLU A 47 2.02 2.90 16.06
N ARG A 48 1.78 4.22 16.16
CA ARG A 48 0.41 4.77 16.11
C ARG A 48 -0.30 4.48 14.80
N ALA A 49 0.45 4.44 13.71
CA ALA A 49 -0.07 4.13 12.40
C ALA A 49 -0.06 2.62 12.12
N ALA A 50 0.34 1.74 13.04
CA ALA A 50 0.56 0.30 12.78
C ALA A 50 1.30 0.07 11.44
N PHE A 51 2.35 0.86 11.21
CA PHE A 51 3.13 0.90 10.00
C PHE A 51 4.13 -0.24 10.00
N ALA A 52 3.84 -1.25 9.21
CA ALA A 52 4.63 -2.47 9.14
C ALA A 52 5.88 -2.33 8.24
N GLY A 53 6.04 -1.18 7.59
CA GLY A 53 7.18 -0.85 6.76
C GLY A 53 6.79 -0.13 5.47
N SER A 54 7.76 0.49 4.79
CA SER A 54 7.53 1.18 3.52
C SER A 54 7.64 0.22 2.34
N PRO A 55 6.73 0.30 1.36
CA PRO A 55 5.44 1.00 1.40
C PRO A 55 4.42 0.21 2.24
N THR A 56 3.43 0.88 2.83
CA THR A 56 2.22 0.23 3.37
C THR A 56 1.02 0.87 2.70
N ILE A 57 0.16 0.06 2.10
CA ILE A 57 -1.03 0.53 1.38
C ILE A 57 -2.25 0.23 2.23
N ARG A 58 -3.09 1.24 2.41
CA ARG A 58 -4.37 1.15 3.11
C ARG A 58 -5.49 1.55 2.19
N ILE A 59 -6.56 0.78 2.25
CA ILE A 59 -7.78 1.03 1.51
C ILE A 59 -8.91 1.06 2.53
N ASP A 60 -9.58 2.20 2.61
CA ASP A 60 -10.62 2.49 3.61
C ASP A 60 -10.13 2.20 5.05
N GLY A 61 -8.86 2.56 5.32
CA GLY A 61 -8.19 2.36 6.59
C GLY A 61 -7.67 0.93 6.87
N ILE A 62 -7.91 -0.02 5.97
CA ILE A 62 -7.52 -1.43 6.14
C ILE A 62 -6.32 -1.75 5.25
N ASP A 63 -5.33 -2.47 5.80
CA ASP A 63 -4.23 -3.04 5.00
C ASP A 63 -4.68 -4.36 4.35
N PRO A 64 -4.86 -4.40 3.02
CA PRO A 64 -5.34 -5.60 2.34
C PRO A 64 -4.26 -6.68 2.19
N PHE A 65 -2.98 -6.34 2.37
CA PHE A 65 -1.86 -7.26 2.31
C PHE A 65 -1.55 -7.90 3.68
N GLY A 66 -2.36 -7.59 4.69
CA GLY A 66 -2.24 -8.12 6.05
C GLY A 66 -1.11 -7.47 6.85
N PRO A 67 -1.12 -7.65 8.19
CA PRO A 67 -0.05 -7.13 9.03
C PRO A 67 1.27 -7.84 8.71
N THR A 68 2.37 -7.10 8.74
CA THR A 68 3.71 -7.70 8.75
C THR A 68 4.13 -7.89 10.21
N GLU A 69 4.95 -8.91 10.50
CA GLU A 69 5.46 -9.10 11.87
C GLU A 69 6.39 -7.93 12.23
N GLY A 70 5.87 -7.00 13.03
CA GLY A 70 6.59 -5.82 13.52
C GLY A 70 6.13 -4.50 12.91
N VAL A 71 6.27 -3.42 13.69
CA VAL A 71 6.06 -2.03 13.27
C VAL A 71 7.38 -1.29 13.31
N GLY A 72 7.65 -0.45 12.30
CA GLY A 72 8.89 0.32 12.27
C GLY A 72 9.24 0.92 10.91
N LEU A 73 10.30 1.73 10.91
CA LEU A 73 10.87 2.39 9.73
C LEU A 73 11.75 1.39 8.94
N THR A 74 11.14 0.31 8.46
CA THR A 74 11.81 -0.75 7.70
C THR A 74 11.23 -0.88 6.29
N CYS A 75 12.01 -1.38 5.33
CA CYS A 75 11.45 -1.70 4.01
C CYS A 75 10.62 -2.99 4.13
N ARG A 76 9.35 -2.91 3.70
CA ARG A 76 8.46 -4.07 3.64
C ARG A 76 8.76 -4.88 2.39
N VAL A 77 8.81 -6.21 2.55
CA VAL A 77 8.96 -7.14 1.43
C VAL A 77 7.59 -7.70 1.09
N TYR A 78 7.18 -7.49 -0.16
CA TYR A 78 5.96 -8.04 -0.73
C TYR A 78 6.27 -9.28 -1.53
N ARG A 79 5.50 -10.35 -1.32
CA ARG A 79 5.61 -11.56 -2.13
C ARG A 79 4.75 -11.35 -3.38
N THR A 80 5.39 -11.20 -4.53
CA THR A 80 4.71 -10.98 -5.80
C THR A 80 4.88 -12.18 -6.74
N ALA A 81 4.10 -12.24 -7.82
CA ALA A 81 4.22 -13.28 -8.83
C ALA A 81 5.62 -13.33 -9.49
N ASP A 82 6.30 -12.18 -9.60
CA ASP A 82 7.67 -12.07 -10.13
C ASP A 82 8.77 -12.34 -9.08
N GLY A 83 8.37 -12.61 -7.84
CA GLY A 83 9.27 -12.84 -6.71
C GLY A 83 9.12 -11.80 -5.59
N PRO A 84 9.95 -11.88 -4.54
CA PRO A 84 9.95 -10.91 -3.45
C PRO A 84 10.41 -9.53 -3.96
N GLY A 85 9.61 -8.51 -3.73
CA GLY A 85 9.87 -7.15 -4.18
C GLY A 85 9.53 -6.11 -3.11
N GLY A 86 10.04 -4.89 -3.29
CA GLY A 86 9.77 -3.78 -2.37
C GLY A 86 8.37 -3.18 -2.51
N ALA A 87 7.53 -3.68 -3.42
CA ALA A 87 6.17 -3.20 -3.64
C ALA A 87 5.30 -4.35 -4.20
N PRO A 88 3.99 -4.37 -3.92
CA PRO A 88 3.07 -5.32 -4.54
C PRO A 88 2.99 -5.08 -6.05
N SER A 89 2.62 -6.12 -6.81
CA SER A 89 2.41 -6.01 -8.26
C SER A 89 1.07 -5.36 -8.59
N THR A 90 0.97 -4.76 -9.77
CA THR A 90 -0.28 -4.15 -10.27
C THR A 90 -1.44 -5.15 -10.26
N ALA A 91 -1.20 -6.42 -10.61
CA ALA A 91 -2.23 -7.48 -10.57
C ALA A 91 -2.79 -7.72 -9.16
N GLU A 92 -1.94 -7.77 -8.14
CA GLU A 92 -2.36 -7.93 -6.74
C GLU A 92 -3.17 -6.72 -6.27
N LEU A 93 -2.75 -5.52 -6.65
CA LEU A 93 -3.48 -4.29 -6.35
C LEU A 93 -4.86 -4.30 -7.02
N ILE A 94 -4.96 -4.75 -8.26
CA ILE A 94 -6.24 -4.91 -8.96
C ILE A 94 -7.15 -5.89 -8.23
N ASP A 95 -6.64 -7.06 -7.80
CA ASP A 95 -7.42 -8.06 -7.06
C ASP A 95 -7.97 -7.48 -5.75
N VAL A 96 -7.08 -6.85 -4.98
CA VAL A 96 -7.40 -6.18 -3.73
C VAL A 96 -8.47 -5.09 -3.92
N LEU A 97 -8.30 -4.21 -4.91
CA LEU A 97 -9.25 -3.14 -5.21
C LEU A 97 -10.62 -3.73 -5.55
N ARG A 98 -10.66 -4.74 -6.44
CA ARG A 98 -11.90 -5.46 -6.79
C ARG A 98 -12.58 -6.11 -5.59
N ARG A 99 -11.80 -6.66 -4.66
CA ARG A 99 -12.30 -7.30 -3.44
C ARG A 99 -12.94 -6.30 -2.49
N VAL A 100 -12.39 -5.09 -2.40
CA VAL A 100 -12.94 -4.00 -1.57
C VAL A 100 -14.20 -3.42 -2.20
N GLU A 101 -14.22 -3.23 -3.52
CA GLU A 101 -15.40 -2.78 -4.28
C GLU A 101 -16.56 -3.78 -4.15
N GLY A 102 -16.29 -5.08 -4.27
CA GLY A 102 -17.31 -6.14 -4.12
C GLY A 102 -17.91 -6.27 -2.71
N ARG A 103 -17.34 -5.63 -1.68
CA ARG A 103 -17.89 -5.57 -0.32
C ARG A 103 -18.83 -4.37 -0.09
N GLN A 104 -18.90 -3.45 -1.04
CA GLN A 104 -19.76 -2.26 -0.98
C GLN A 104 -21.06 -2.43 -1.80
N GLY A 105 -21.25 -3.58 -2.44
CA GLY A 105 -22.43 -3.92 -3.26
C GLY A 105 -23.43 -4.83 -2.54
#